data_AF-A0A9P9TG30-F1
#
_entry.id   AF-A0A9P9TG30-F1
#
_cell.length_a   1.000
_cell.length_b   1.000
_cell.length_c   1.000
_cell.angle_alpha   90.00
_cell.angle_beta   90.00
_cell.angle_gamma   90.00
#
_symmetry.space_group_name_H-M   'P 1'
#
loop_
_entity.id
_entity.type
_entity.pdbx_description
1 polymer ?
#
loop_
_entity_poly.entity_id
_entity_poly.type
_entity_poly.pdbx_seq_one_letter_code
_entity_poly.pdbx_strand_id
1 'polypeptide(L)'
;MENFGVRRSYMAIYIVLILFIVPQAAAQNFATLIVTRVIAGACSGVLANITSGIVSDVWRPGRAKSFGTSLYIFALLAGLSMGPVFGSLTVHHTTWRWIFIAQIIFYSALIPVLFFLLPEVRPDVILAHYSETAKNDSRSVDIKAHKKNIDLKEIMKETLVRPTRMLCTEGVVLSFGLWSAFCIGTAFMFTQSIVQVYSRLHNWTYFGTGLVQSAVVIGELLGLFASLYQDRLYFRSANNNSENPGQPIPEARLYLSIPASFIGLMGGLFFFAWTSYSDIPWLVPSIALGFVGFGMFCSTAAVTTYVVDAYAKYAASAVAGMAFLENFMAAFLPLATQSMYRTLGFQWASSLLGFVALALSCIPLVLLRYGRSIRAKSPFMRQAGYGEEYEGISL
;
A
#
# COMPACT_ATOMS: atom_id res chain seq x y z
N MET A 1 5.51 0.23 19.88
CA MET A 1 4.39 -0.75 19.79
C MET A 1 4.74 -2.08 20.44
N GLU A 2 6.02 -2.45 20.51
CA GLU A 2 6.50 -3.73 21.09
C GLU A 2 6.05 -3.98 22.53
N ASN A 3 5.99 -2.94 23.38
CA ASN A 3 5.60 -3.10 24.79
C ASN A 3 4.12 -2.79 25.08
N PHE A 4 3.44 -2.01 24.22
CA PHE A 4 2.09 -1.48 24.50
C PHE A 4 0.97 -2.24 23.77
N GLY A 5 1.30 -3.17 22.88
CA GLY A 5 0.32 -3.85 22.02
C GLY A 5 -0.07 -3.03 20.80
N VAL A 6 -0.39 -3.72 19.70
CA VAL A 6 -0.84 -3.08 18.46
C VAL A 6 -2.21 -2.46 18.66
N ARG A 7 -3.10 -3.15 19.37
CA ARG A 7 -4.49 -2.72 19.55
C ARG A 7 -4.57 -1.37 20.28
N ARG A 8 -3.87 -1.21 21.41
CA ARG A 8 -3.89 0.03 22.19
C ARG A 8 -3.26 1.19 21.43
N SER A 9 -2.14 0.94 20.77
CA SER A 9 -1.44 1.94 19.96
C SER A 9 -2.32 2.42 18.79
N TYR A 10 -2.96 1.48 18.10
CA TYR A 10 -3.88 1.79 17.00
C TYR A 10 -5.04 2.66 17.46
N MET A 11 -5.73 2.28 18.56
CA MET A 11 -6.86 3.05 19.11
C MET A 11 -6.45 4.46 19.57
N ALA A 12 -5.30 4.59 20.24
CA ALA A 12 -4.83 5.90 20.70
C ALA A 12 -4.57 6.85 19.52
N ILE A 13 -3.86 6.39 18.48
CA ILE A 13 -3.57 7.19 17.29
C ILE A 13 -4.86 7.50 16.52
N TYR A 14 -5.81 6.56 16.48
CA TYR A 14 -7.12 6.75 15.85
C TYR A 14 -7.96 7.83 16.54
N ILE A 15 -7.95 7.89 17.87
CA ILE A 15 -8.61 8.97 18.62
C ILE A 15 -7.93 10.32 18.35
N VAL A 16 -6.59 10.36 18.37
CA VAL A 16 -5.83 11.58 18.05
C VAL A 16 -6.15 12.05 16.62
N LEU A 17 -6.25 11.15 15.64
CA LEU A 17 -6.66 11.48 14.28
C LEU A 17 -8.01 12.22 14.28
N ILE A 18 -9.03 11.67 14.93
CA ILE A 18 -10.38 12.27 14.97
C ILE A 18 -10.34 13.65 15.65
N LEU A 19 -9.64 13.77 16.78
CA LEU A 19 -9.48 15.04 17.50
C LEU A 19 -8.86 16.14 16.63
N PHE A 20 -7.93 15.80 15.74
CA PHE A 20 -7.31 16.75 14.81
C PHE A 20 -8.09 16.97 13.51
N ILE A 21 -9.15 16.19 13.22
CA ILE A 21 -10.08 16.48 12.12
C ILE A 21 -11.17 17.48 12.55
N VAL A 22 -11.60 17.46 13.82
CA VAL A 22 -12.60 18.40 14.37
C VAL A 22 -12.26 19.88 14.07
N PRO A 23 -11.05 20.39 14.40
CA PRO A 23 -10.69 21.77 14.10
C PRO A 23 -10.52 22.05 12.60
N GLN A 24 -10.38 21.05 11.72
CA GLN A 24 -10.40 21.25 10.26
C GLN A 24 -11.80 21.65 9.77
N ALA A 25 -12.84 21.04 10.34
CA ALA A 25 -14.23 21.40 10.04
C ALA A 25 -14.58 22.82 10.53
N ALA A 26 -14.05 23.22 11.68
CA ALA A 26 -14.31 24.51 12.31
C ALA A 26 -13.31 25.62 11.93
N ALA A 27 -12.33 25.33 11.07
CA ALA A 27 -11.24 26.25 10.75
C ALA A 27 -11.77 27.58 10.17
N GLN A 28 -11.30 28.69 10.76
CA GLN A 28 -11.62 30.07 10.33
C GLN A 28 -10.46 30.72 9.57
N ASN A 29 -9.28 30.12 9.60
CA ASN A 29 -8.11 30.61 8.87
C ASN A 29 -7.33 29.44 8.26
N PHE A 30 -6.50 29.77 7.27
CA PHE A 30 -5.73 28.78 6.51
C PHE A 30 -4.64 28.11 7.36
N ALA A 31 -4.04 28.83 8.31
CA ALA A 31 -2.99 28.30 9.18
C ALA A 31 -3.50 27.16 10.09
N THR A 32 -4.67 27.34 10.71
CA THR A 32 -5.35 26.30 11.50
C THR A 32 -5.59 25.06 10.64
N LEU A 33 -6.03 25.24 9.39
CA LEU A 33 -6.26 24.13 8.47
C LEU A 33 -4.96 23.37 8.17
N ILE A 34 -3.85 24.07 7.88
CA ILE A 34 -2.57 23.41 7.60
C ILE A 34 -2.06 22.63 8.82
N VAL A 35 -1.96 23.27 9.99
CA VAL A 35 -1.37 22.65 11.19
C VAL A 35 -2.13 21.39 11.57
N THR A 36 -3.46 21.46 11.57
CA THR A 36 -4.31 20.32 11.91
C THR A 36 -4.26 19.22 10.85
N ARG A 37 -4.13 19.57 9.57
CA ARG A 37 -3.93 18.60 8.47
C ARG A 37 -2.59 17.89 8.52
N VAL A 38 -1.51 18.57 8.91
CA VAL A 38 -0.19 17.93 9.07
C VAL A 38 -0.25 16.85 10.15
N ILE A 39 -0.86 17.17 11.30
CA ILE A 39 -0.97 16.22 12.41
C ILE A 39 -1.91 15.06 12.05
N ALA A 40 -3.10 15.36 11.51
CA ALA A 40 -4.02 14.31 11.07
C ALA A 40 -3.42 13.42 9.96
N GLY A 41 -2.67 14.02 9.02
CA GLY A 41 -1.94 13.30 7.99
C GLY A 41 -0.87 12.37 8.56
N ALA A 42 -0.11 12.83 9.55
CA ALA A 42 0.87 12.00 10.25
C ALA A 42 0.19 10.82 10.97
N CYS A 43 -0.93 11.05 11.67
CA CYS A 43 -1.70 9.97 12.30
C CYS A 43 -2.22 8.96 11.26
N SER A 44 -2.76 9.44 10.13
CA SER A 44 -3.26 8.59 9.04
C SER A 44 -2.15 7.73 8.43
N GLY A 45 -0.97 8.30 8.16
CA GLY A 45 0.17 7.55 7.64
C GLY A 45 0.67 6.47 8.61
N VAL A 46 0.70 6.77 9.91
CA VAL A 46 1.05 5.77 10.93
C VAL A 46 0.00 4.65 10.97
N LEU A 47 -1.30 4.99 10.98
CA LEU A 47 -2.38 3.99 10.97
C LEU A 47 -2.33 3.10 9.74
N ALA A 48 -2.11 3.67 8.55
CA ALA A 48 -1.99 2.92 7.30
C ALA A 48 -0.89 1.84 7.39
N ASN A 49 0.29 2.21 7.90
CA ASN A 49 1.43 1.30 8.07
C ASN A 49 1.17 0.23 9.14
N ILE A 50 0.53 0.58 10.26
CA ILE A 50 0.15 -0.40 11.28
C ILE A 50 -0.83 -1.42 10.70
N THR A 51 -1.82 -0.98 9.94
CA THR A 51 -2.81 -1.87 9.30
C THR A 51 -2.14 -2.87 8.38
N SER A 52 -1.12 -2.47 7.61
CA SER A 52 -0.34 -3.43 6.80
C SER A 52 0.29 -4.55 7.64
N GLY A 53 0.83 -4.21 8.82
CA GLY A 53 1.40 -5.20 9.75
C GLY A 53 0.33 -6.08 10.41
N ILE A 54 -0.82 -5.50 10.79
CA ILE A 54 -1.95 -6.27 11.30
C ILE A 54 -2.40 -7.31 10.27
N VAL A 55 -2.54 -6.90 9.00
CA VAL A 55 -2.96 -7.80 7.93
C VAL A 55 -1.95 -8.92 7.70
N SER A 56 -0.63 -8.69 7.86
CA SER A 56 0.34 -9.78 7.71
C SER A 56 0.29 -10.82 8.83
N ASP A 57 -0.22 -10.42 10.00
CA ASP A 57 -0.15 -11.19 11.25
C ASP A 57 -1.49 -11.88 11.60
N VAL A 58 -2.63 -11.35 11.14
CA VAL A 58 -3.97 -11.94 11.36
C VAL A 58 -4.15 -13.25 10.60
N TRP A 59 -3.58 -13.37 9.41
CA TRP A 59 -3.83 -14.49 8.52
C TRP A 59 -2.77 -15.57 8.61
N ARG A 60 -3.21 -16.83 8.70
CA ARG A 60 -2.31 -17.99 8.63
C ARG A 60 -1.60 -18.05 7.26
N PRO A 61 -0.34 -18.50 7.21
CA PRO A 61 0.39 -18.68 5.96
C PRO A 61 -0.38 -19.49 4.92
N GLY A 62 -0.19 -19.15 3.64
CA GLY A 62 -0.87 -19.79 2.51
C GLY A 62 -1.93 -18.90 1.88
N ARG A 63 -2.99 -19.53 1.33
CA ARG A 63 -4.00 -18.85 0.50
C ARG A 63 -4.74 -17.74 1.24
N ALA A 64 -5.07 -17.94 2.50
CA ALA A 64 -5.83 -16.97 3.29
C ALA A 64 -5.04 -15.66 3.49
N LYS A 65 -3.75 -15.75 3.82
CA LYS A 65 -2.86 -14.59 3.92
C LYS A 65 -2.72 -13.84 2.61
N SER A 66 -2.53 -14.57 1.51
CA SER A 66 -2.41 -13.99 0.17
C SER A 66 -3.65 -13.19 -0.24
N PHE A 67 -4.83 -13.77 0.00
CA PHE A 67 -6.11 -13.10 -0.23
C PHE A 67 -6.28 -11.88 0.68
N GLY A 68 -6.00 -12.01 1.98
CA GLY A 68 -6.08 -10.93 2.96
C GLY A 68 -5.20 -9.73 2.60
N THR A 69 -3.96 -9.99 2.18
CA THR A 69 -3.03 -8.96 1.70
C THR A 69 -3.57 -8.28 0.42
N SER A 70 -4.07 -9.05 -0.55
CA SER A 70 -4.66 -8.48 -1.77
C SER A 70 -5.88 -7.61 -1.48
N LEU A 71 -6.75 -8.04 -0.56
CA LEU A 71 -7.94 -7.31 -0.16
C LEU A 71 -7.58 -5.99 0.56
N TYR A 72 -6.55 -6.01 1.40
CA TYR A 72 -6.02 -4.79 2.02
C TYR A 72 -5.47 -3.80 0.99
N ILE A 73 -4.67 -4.28 0.03
CA ILE A 73 -4.14 -3.44 -1.04
C ILE A 73 -5.25 -2.85 -1.90
N PHE A 74 -6.30 -3.64 -2.17
CA PHE A 74 -7.48 -3.16 -2.87
C PHE A 74 -8.17 -2.06 -2.08
N ALA A 75 -8.45 -2.27 -0.78
CA ALA A 75 -9.08 -1.27 0.06
C ALA A 75 -8.25 0.01 0.17
N LEU A 76 -6.91 -0.09 0.20
CA LEU A 76 -6.00 1.04 0.19
C LEU A 76 -6.12 1.85 -1.11
N LEU A 77 -5.93 1.22 -2.27
CA LEU A 77 -5.95 1.89 -3.58
C LEU A 77 -7.34 2.40 -3.93
N ALA A 78 -8.38 1.58 -3.73
CA ALA A 78 -9.77 1.97 -3.94
C ALA A 78 -10.17 3.12 -3.01
N GLY A 79 -9.68 3.13 -1.77
CA GLY A 79 -9.89 4.24 -0.84
C GLY A 79 -9.27 5.55 -1.33
N LEU A 80 -8.02 5.50 -1.83
CA LEU A 80 -7.32 6.64 -2.42
C LEU A 80 -8.08 7.19 -3.63
N SER A 81 -8.49 6.30 -4.53
CA SER A 81 -9.23 6.63 -5.75
C SER A 81 -10.69 7.01 -5.47
N MET A 82 -11.33 6.54 -4.40
CA MET A 82 -12.69 6.96 -4.03
C MET A 82 -12.76 8.32 -3.32
N GLY A 83 -11.65 8.78 -2.74
CA GLY A 83 -11.58 10.07 -2.03
C GLY A 83 -12.18 11.24 -2.82
N PRO A 84 -11.74 11.48 -4.08
CA PRO A 84 -12.32 12.52 -4.93
C PRO A 84 -13.80 12.33 -5.25
N VAL A 85 -14.29 11.09 -5.34
CA VAL A 85 -15.71 10.77 -5.62
C VAL A 85 -16.58 11.23 -4.46
N PHE A 86 -16.25 10.83 -3.23
CA PHE A 86 -16.97 11.27 -2.04
C PHE A 86 -16.77 12.77 -1.79
N GLY A 87 -15.58 13.29 -2.05
CA GLY A 87 -15.27 14.71 -1.91
C GLY A 87 -16.10 15.59 -2.85
N SER A 88 -16.18 15.22 -4.13
CA SER A 88 -16.93 15.99 -5.13
C SER A 88 -18.44 15.92 -4.87
N LEU A 89 -18.97 14.75 -4.50
CA LEU A 89 -20.37 14.58 -4.09
C LEU A 89 -20.72 15.44 -2.88
N THR A 90 -19.87 15.43 -1.86
CA THR A 90 -20.08 16.22 -0.64
C THR A 90 -20.11 17.71 -0.96
N VAL A 91 -19.13 18.23 -1.71
CA VAL A 91 -19.04 19.65 -2.04
C VAL A 91 -20.17 20.09 -2.98
N HIS A 92 -20.65 19.21 -3.85
CA HIS A 92 -21.75 19.54 -4.76
C HIS A 92 -23.06 19.81 -4.03
N HIS A 93 -23.38 19.05 -2.99
CA HIS A 93 -24.63 19.19 -2.24
C HIS A 93 -24.51 20.03 -0.96
N THR A 94 -23.29 20.29 -0.48
CA THR A 94 -23.07 20.97 0.80
C THR A 94 -21.91 21.97 0.72
N THR A 95 -20.95 21.93 1.64
CA THR A 95 -19.76 22.80 1.67
C THR A 95 -18.50 21.96 1.89
N TRP A 96 -17.33 22.51 1.59
CA TRP A 96 -16.05 21.80 1.81
C TRP A 96 -15.82 21.38 3.27
N ARG A 97 -16.44 22.07 4.24
CA ARG A 97 -16.37 21.70 5.67
C ARG A 97 -17.01 20.36 5.95
N TRP A 98 -18.04 19.99 5.19
CA TRP A 98 -18.72 18.71 5.33
C TRP A 98 -17.83 17.52 4.97
N ILE A 99 -16.76 17.71 4.19
CA ILE A 99 -15.75 16.65 3.97
C ILE A 99 -15.18 16.19 5.31
N PHE A 100 -14.85 17.14 6.20
CA PHE A 100 -14.30 16.85 7.52
C PHE A 100 -15.36 16.33 8.48
N ILE A 101 -16.57 16.90 8.44
CA ILE A 101 -17.69 16.45 9.28
C ILE A 101 -18.07 15.00 8.95
N ALA A 102 -18.17 14.65 7.66
CA ALA A 102 -18.44 13.29 7.22
C ALA A 102 -17.35 12.30 7.68
N GLN A 103 -16.07 12.69 7.60
CA GLN A 103 -14.96 11.89 8.14
C GLN A 103 -15.06 11.70 9.66
N ILE A 104 -15.39 12.75 10.43
CA ILE A 104 -15.56 12.65 11.89
C ILE A 104 -16.68 11.68 12.23
N ILE A 105 -17.85 11.80 11.56
CA ILE A 105 -19.00 10.90 11.78
C ILE A 105 -18.59 9.46 11.47
N PHE A 106 -18.00 9.23 10.30
CA PHE A 106 -17.61 7.89 9.85
C PHE A 106 -16.55 7.27 10.77
N TYR A 107 -15.49 8.00 11.12
CA TYR A 107 -14.44 7.48 11.99
C TYR A 107 -14.92 7.27 13.41
N SER A 108 -15.74 8.16 13.96
CA SER A 108 -16.32 7.99 15.29
C SER A 108 -17.26 6.79 15.36
N ALA A 109 -18.05 6.55 14.31
CA ALA A 109 -18.92 5.38 14.21
C ALA A 109 -18.14 4.05 14.13
N LEU A 110 -16.89 4.07 13.66
CA LEU A 110 -16.01 2.90 13.64
C LEU A 110 -15.30 2.63 14.97
N ILE A 111 -15.28 3.57 15.92
CA ILE A 111 -14.62 3.36 17.23
C ILE A 111 -15.16 2.12 17.96
N PRO A 112 -16.49 1.90 18.12
CA PRO A 112 -16.99 0.72 18.80
C PRO A 112 -16.60 -0.57 18.06
N VAL A 113 -16.65 -0.53 16.72
CA VAL A 113 -16.27 -1.68 15.89
C VAL A 113 -14.80 -2.04 16.12
N LEU A 114 -13.89 -1.05 16.04
CA LEU A 114 -12.48 -1.26 16.29
C LEU A 114 -12.21 -1.67 17.74
N PHE A 115 -12.93 -1.09 18.71
CA PHE A 115 -12.77 -1.42 20.12
C PHE A 115 -13.15 -2.87 20.40
N PHE A 116 -14.26 -3.38 19.85
CA PHE A 116 -14.73 -4.75 20.12
C PHE A 116 -14.12 -5.80 19.20
N LEU A 117 -13.90 -5.50 17.92
CA LEU A 117 -13.50 -6.50 16.93
C LEU A 117 -11.99 -6.57 16.68
N LEU A 118 -11.20 -5.53 16.98
CA LEU A 118 -9.75 -5.56 16.71
C LEU A 118 -9.03 -6.43 17.76
N PRO A 119 -8.52 -7.63 17.40
CA PRO A 119 -7.77 -8.45 18.35
C PRO A 119 -6.36 -7.89 18.54
N GLU A 120 -5.70 -8.30 19.63
CA GLU A 120 -4.25 -8.16 19.70
C GLU A 120 -3.62 -9.23 18.81
N VAL A 121 -2.69 -8.82 17.94
CA VAL A 121 -2.13 -9.69 16.88
C VAL A 121 -0.65 -9.99 17.09
N ARG A 122 0.05 -9.26 17.97
CA ARG A 122 1.48 -9.48 18.21
C ARG A 122 1.72 -10.73 19.07
N PRO A 123 2.45 -11.74 18.56
CA PRO A 123 2.76 -12.95 19.33
C PRO A 123 3.45 -12.66 20.67
N ASP A 124 4.42 -11.76 20.69
CA ASP A 124 5.18 -11.44 21.91
C ASP A 124 4.31 -10.85 23.03
N VAL A 125 3.34 -10.02 22.67
CA VAL A 125 2.41 -9.38 23.62
C VAL A 125 1.39 -10.39 24.13
N ILE A 126 0.91 -11.24 23.24
CA ILE A 126 -0.01 -12.34 23.58
C ILE A 126 0.70 -13.33 24.52
N LEU A 127 1.93 -13.75 24.19
CA LEU A 127 2.74 -14.65 25.01
C LEU A 127 3.09 -14.03 26.37
N ALA A 128 3.44 -12.74 26.40
CA ALA A 128 3.67 -12.03 27.66
C ALA A 128 2.40 -12.05 28.53
N HIS A 129 1.24 -11.78 27.96
CA HIS A 129 -0.04 -11.81 28.69
C HIS A 129 -0.35 -13.21 29.26
N TYR A 130 -0.22 -14.26 28.43
CA TYR A 130 -0.40 -15.64 28.90
C TYR A 130 0.63 -16.06 29.94
N SER A 131 1.89 -15.62 29.84
CA SER A 131 2.92 -15.91 30.84
C SER A 131 2.62 -15.23 32.19
N GLU A 132 2.05 -14.03 32.19
CA GLU A 132 1.62 -13.33 33.40
C GLU A 132 0.38 -14.00 34.02
N THR A 133 -0.58 -14.47 33.20
CA THR A 133 -1.73 -15.25 33.69
C THR A 133 -1.32 -16.63 34.21
N ALA A 134 -0.39 -17.32 33.55
CA ALA A 134 0.09 -18.64 33.95
C ALA A 134 0.94 -18.60 35.23
N LYS A 135 1.63 -17.48 35.52
CA LYS A 135 2.31 -17.27 36.81
C LYS A 135 1.37 -17.25 38.01
N ASN A 136 0.09 -16.92 37.80
CA ASN A 136 -0.94 -16.97 38.84
C ASN A 136 -1.55 -18.36 39.04
N ASP A 137 -1.28 -19.31 38.13
CA ASP A 137 -1.68 -20.72 38.27
C ASP A 137 -0.47 -21.54 38.75
N SER A 138 -0.60 -22.21 39.90
CA SER A 138 0.48 -22.79 40.72
C SER A 138 1.26 -23.98 40.09
N ARG A 139 1.29 -24.11 38.76
CA ARG A 139 1.94 -25.18 38.00
C ARG A 139 2.72 -24.71 36.75
N SER A 140 3.08 -23.43 36.65
CA SER A 140 3.68 -22.93 35.41
C SER A 140 5.18 -23.24 35.26
N VAL A 141 5.47 -23.92 34.15
CA VAL A 141 6.77 -23.97 33.48
C VAL A 141 7.26 -22.53 33.23
N ASP A 142 8.54 -22.29 33.49
CA ASP A 142 9.20 -20.99 33.40
C ASP A 142 9.30 -20.51 31.94
N ILE A 143 8.17 -20.08 31.35
CA ILE A 143 8.14 -19.42 30.05
C ILE A 143 8.65 -18.00 30.28
N LYS A 144 9.97 -17.82 30.18
CA LYS A 144 10.62 -16.50 30.18
C LYS A 144 10.14 -15.69 28.96
N ALA A 145 9.03 -15.00 29.11
CA ALA A 145 8.71 -13.85 28.27
C ALA A 145 9.87 -12.86 28.43
N HIS A 146 10.73 -12.78 27.42
CA HIS A 146 11.81 -11.81 27.37
C HIS A 146 11.20 -10.40 27.30
N LYS A 147 10.90 -9.82 28.46
CA LYS A 147 10.68 -8.38 28.63
C LYS A 147 12.04 -7.72 28.41
N LYS A 148 12.48 -7.63 27.14
CA LYS A 148 13.72 -6.96 26.77
C LYS A 148 13.54 -5.49 27.15
N ASN A 149 14.36 -4.96 28.05
CA ASN A 149 14.42 -3.52 28.28
C ASN A 149 14.95 -2.90 26.99
N ILE A 150 14.04 -2.37 26.16
CA ILE A 150 14.40 -1.88 24.84
C ILE A 150 15.00 -0.49 25.00
N ASP A 151 16.29 -0.35 24.66
CA ASP A 151 16.96 0.95 24.58
C ASP A 151 16.30 1.78 23.47
N LEU A 152 16.00 3.06 23.74
CA LEU A 152 15.46 3.98 22.73
C LEU A 152 16.35 4.03 21.49
N LYS A 153 17.68 3.87 21.65
CA LYS A 153 18.62 3.76 20.53
C LYS A 153 18.40 2.49 19.70
N GLU A 154 18.06 1.37 20.33
CA GLU A 154 17.75 0.10 19.65
C GLU A 154 16.44 0.23 18.86
N ILE A 155 15.40 0.86 19.45
CA ILE A 155 14.13 1.16 18.75
C ILE A 155 14.37 2.07 17.54
N MET A 156 15.14 3.15 17.70
CA MET A 156 15.47 4.04 16.58
C MET A 156 16.25 3.31 15.50
N LYS A 157 17.20 2.44 15.88
CA LYS A 157 17.97 1.65 14.93
C LYS A 157 17.07 0.68 14.14
N GLU A 158 16.14 0.01 14.80
CA GLU A 158 15.22 -0.92 14.12
C GLU A 158 14.14 -0.21 13.29
N THR A 159 13.68 0.96 13.74
CA THR A 159 12.59 1.70 13.08
C THR A 159 13.07 2.57 11.91
N LEU A 160 14.24 3.19 12.02
CA LEU A 160 14.78 4.10 10.99
C LEU A 160 15.95 3.49 10.24
N VAL A 161 16.94 2.94 10.95
CA VAL A 161 18.20 2.52 10.30
C VAL A 161 18.01 1.26 9.47
N ARG A 162 17.26 0.26 9.96
CA ARG A 162 17.06 -1.01 9.22
C ARG A 162 16.28 -0.81 7.90
N PRO A 163 15.10 -0.15 7.86
CA PRO A 163 14.40 0.11 6.60
C PRO A 163 15.23 0.93 5.62
N THR A 164 15.91 1.98 6.11
CA THR A 164 16.79 2.82 5.26
C THR A 164 17.95 2.02 4.69
N ARG A 165 18.59 1.16 5.50
CA ARG A 165 19.66 0.28 5.03
C ARG A 165 19.14 -0.68 3.96
N MET A 166 18.01 -1.35 4.21
CA MET A 166 17.41 -2.24 3.22
C MET A 166 17.10 -1.48 1.92
N LEU A 167 16.53 -0.28 2.00
CA LEU A 167 16.23 0.53 0.83
C LEU A 167 17.48 0.88 0.01
N CYS A 168 18.61 1.16 0.66
CA CYS A 168 19.85 1.54 -0.03
C CYS A 168 20.72 0.34 -0.46
N THR A 169 20.61 -0.82 0.20
CA THR A 169 21.46 -1.99 -0.08
C THR A 169 20.75 -3.08 -0.88
N GLU A 170 19.44 -3.18 -0.77
CA GLU A 170 18.64 -4.21 -1.43
C GLU A 170 18.03 -3.67 -2.72
N GLY A 171 18.65 -4.01 -3.85
CA GLY A 171 18.17 -3.58 -5.17
C GLY A 171 16.72 -3.98 -5.47
N VAL A 172 16.24 -5.10 -4.91
CA VAL A 172 14.84 -5.54 -5.04
C VAL A 172 13.91 -4.59 -4.31
N VAL A 173 14.18 -4.27 -3.03
CA VAL A 173 13.35 -3.36 -2.23
C VAL A 173 13.29 -1.98 -2.86
N LEU A 174 14.42 -1.47 -3.37
CA LEU A 174 14.46 -0.18 -4.06
C LEU A 174 13.66 -0.20 -5.36
N SER A 175 13.88 -1.19 -6.23
CA SER A 175 13.24 -1.25 -7.55
C SER A 175 11.73 -1.45 -7.43
N PHE A 176 11.32 -2.38 -6.57
CA PHE A 176 9.91 -2.63 -6.29
C PHE A 176 9.24 -1.49 -5.52
N GLY A 177 9.95 -0.88 -4.57
CA GLY A 177 9.49 0.31 -3.89
C GLY A 177 9.27 1.47 -4.86
N LEU A 178 10.18 1.72 -5.80
CA LEU A 178 10.02 2.75 -6.84
C LEU A 178 8.85 2.45 -7.78
N TRP A 179 8.67 1.18 -8.16
CA TRP A 179 7.55 0.77 -9.00
C TRP A 179 6.20 0.95 -8.30
N SER A 180 6.08 0.48 -7.05
CA SER A 180 4.86 0.68 -6.25
C SER A 180 4.60 2.15 -5.94
N ALA A 181 5.66 2.91 -5.60
CA ALA A 181 5.58 4.34 -5.35
C ALA A 181 5.12 5.13 -6.58
N PHE A 182 5.55 4.72 -7.78
CA PHE A 182 5.05 5.30 -9.01
C PHE A 182 3.56 5.01 -9.22
N CYS A 183 3.08 3.79 -8.94
CA CYS A 183 1.64 3.48 -8.98
C CYS A 183 0.84 4.38 -8.03
N ILE A 184 1.23 4.45 -6.74
CA ILE A 184 0.52 5.26 -5.75
C ILE A 184 0.62 6.76 -6.09
N GLY A 185 1.81 7.24 -6.46
CA GLY A 185 1.99 8.62 -6.92
C GLY A 185 1.08 8.97 -8.11
N THR A 186 0.98 8.07 -9.09
CA THR A 186 0.10 8.23 -10.26
C THR A 186 -1.37 8.26 -9.87
N ALA A 187 -1.81 7.42 -8.92
CA ALA A 187 -3.18 7.47 -8.40
C ALA A 187 -3.51 8.87 -7.81
N PHE A 188 -2.57 9.47 -7.07
CA PHE A 188 -2.74 10.84 -6.58
C PHE A 188 -2.69 11.89 -7.71
N MET A 189 -1.84 11.73 -8.73
CA MET A 189 -1.83 12.63 -9.88
C MET A 189 -3.17 12.64 -10.61
N PHE A 190 -3.85 11.49 -10.72
CA PHE A 190 -5.16 11.40 -11.36
C PHE A 190 -6.23 12.26 -10.70
N THR A 191 -6.13 12.49 -9.39
CA THR A 191 -7.05 13.40 -8.68
C THR A 191 -7.05 14.81 -9.26
N GLN A 192 -5.93 15.25 -9.86
CA GLN A 192 -5.82 16.55 -10.50
C GLN A 192 -5.88 16.47 -12.03
N SER A 193 -5.29 15.45 -12.65
CA SER A 193 -5.26 15.36 -14.11
C SER A 193 -6.63 15.07 -14.70
N ILE A 194 -7.45 14.24 -14.04
CA ILE A 194 -8.82 13.96 -14.48
C ILE A 194 -9.64 15.26 -14.49
N VAL A 195 -9.54 16.07 -13.42
CA VAL A 195 -10.21 17.38 -13.38
C VAL A 195 -9.76 18.26 -14.53
N GLN A 196 -8.45 18.34 -14.80
CA GLN A 196 -7.93 19.15 -15.90
C GLN A 196 -8.39 18.68 -17.29
N VAL A 197 -8.34 17.38 -17.56
CA VAL A 197 -8.72 16.81 -18.85
C VAL A 197 -10.21 16.98 -19.10
N TYR A 198 -11.06 16.56 -18.15
CA TYR A 198 -12.51 16.53 -18.36
C TYR A 198 -13.15 17.91 -18.26
N SER A 199 -12.66 18.80 -17.39
CA SER A 199 -13.18 20.17 -17.34
C SER A 199 -12.76 20.98 -18.57
N ARG A 200 -11.56 20.78 -19.13
CA ARG A 200 -11.12 21.54 -20.32
C ARG A 200 -11.59 20.97 -21.66
N LEU A 201 -11.63 19.65 -21.82
CA LEU A 201 -11.98 19.03 -23.11
C LEU A 201 -13.47 18.74 -23.26
N HIS A 202 -14.16 18.43 -22.15
CA HIS A 202 -15.55 18.00 -22.18
C HIS A 202 -16.51 18.96 -21.45
N ASN A 203 -16.00 20.07 -20.90
CA ASN A 203 -16.77 21.05 -20.12
C ASN A 203 -17.49 20.44 -18.90
N TRP A 204 -16.88 19.42 -18.29
CA TRP A 204 -17.46 18.79 -17.10
C TRP A 204 -17.31 19.66 -15.86
N THR A 205 -18.35 19.66 -15.02
CA THR A 205 -18.33 20.26 -13.69
C THR A 205 -17.45 19.45 -12.75
N TYR A 206 -16.97 20.07 -11.66
CA TYR A 206 -16.16 19.40 -10.63
C TYR A 206 -16.83 18.15 -10.04
N PHE A 207 -18.17 18.16 -9.96
CA PHE A 207 -18.93 16.99 -9.52
C PHE A 207 -18.73 15.81 -10.48
N GLY A 208 -18.97 16.03 -11.78
CA GLY A 208 -18.79 15.02 -12.81
C GLY A 208 -17.36 14.51 -12.87
N THR A 209 -16.36 15.38 -12.83
CA THR A 209 -14.94 14.97 -12.89
C THR A 209 -14.54 14.09 -11.70
N GLY A 210 -15.12 14.32 -10.51
CA GLY A 210 -14.90 13.45 -9.37
C GLY A 210 -15.46 12.04 -9.59
N LEU A 211 -16.61 11.90 -10.24
CA LEU A 211 -17.21 10.59 -10.55
C LEU A 211 -16.35 9.75 -11.50
N VAL A 212 -15.62 10.39 -12.43
CA VAL A 212 -14.71 9.70 -13.37
C VAL A 212 -13.62 8.90 -12.64
N GLN A 213 -13.23 9.33 -11.44
CA GLN A 213 -12.25 8.61 -10.62
C GLN A 213 -12.74 7.19 -10.26
N SER A 214 -14.05 6.93 -10.32
CA SER A 214 -14.61 5.57 -10.16
C SER A 214 -14.16 4.60 -11.25
N ALA A 215 -13.80 5.09 -12.44
CA ALA A 215 -13.26 4.25 -13.50
C ALA A 215 -11.94 3.59 -13.08
N VAL A 216 -11.09 4.31 -12.34
CA VAL A 216 -9.84 3.76 -11.78
C VAL A 216 -10.16 2.63 -10.80
N VAL A 217 -11.15 2.81 -9.93
CA VAL A 217 -11.57 1.80 -8.93
C VAL A 217 -12.18 0.56 -9.55
N ILE A 218 -12.95 0.72 -10.64
CA ILE A 218 -13.44 -0.42 -11.42
C ILE A 218 -12.24 -1.24 -11.95
N GLY A 219 -11.20 -0.55 -12.43
CA GLY A 219 -9.93 -1.17 -12.82
C GLY A 219 -9.25 -1.94 -11.68
N GLU A 220 -9.11 -1.30 -10.51
CA GLU A 220 -8.52 -1.91 -9.32
C GLU A 220 -9.31 -3.14 -8.85
N LEU A 221 -10.65 -3.10 -8.95
CA LEU A 221 -11.54 -4.22 -8.62
C LEU A 221 -11.35 -5.39 -9.58
N LEU A 222 -11.24 -5.14 -10.88
CA LEU A 222 -10.86 -6.18 -11.85
C LEU A 222 -9.47 -6.75 -11.53
N GLY A 223 -8.56 -5.89 -11.07
CA GLY A 223 -7.24 -6.29 -10.58
C GLY A 223 -7.33 -7.26 -9.41
N LEU A 224 -8.22 -7.00 -8.44
CA LEU A 224 -8.45 -7.89 -7.29
C LEU A 224 -8.92 -9.29 -7.74
N PHE A 225 -9.85 -9.38 -8.69
CA PHE A 225 -10.24 -10.68 -9.25
C PHE A 225 -9.09 -11.36 -9.97
N ALA A 226 -8.25 -10.59 -10.66
CA ALA A 226 -7.07 -11.10 -11.33
C ALA A 226 -6.02 -11.61 -10.32
N SER A 227 -5.87 -10.98 -9.14
CA SER A 227 -4.95 -11.48 -8.12
C SER A 227 -5.39 -12.82 -7.52
N LEU A 228 -6.69 -13.13 -7.48
CA LEU A 228 -7.17 -14.47 -7.13
C LEU A 228 -6.69 -15.55 -8.10
N TYR A 229 -6.62 -15.20 -9.39
CA TYR A 229 -6.04 -16.08 -10.40
C TYR A 229 -4.53 -16.20 -10.24
N GLN A 230 -3.85 -15.09 -9.97
CA GLN A 230 -2.41 -15.06 -9.69
C GLN A 230 -2.02 -15.94 -8.49
N ASP A 231 -2.83 -15.92 -7.42
CA ASP A 231 -2.62 -16.77 -6.26
C ASP A 231 -2.67 -18.26 -6.63
N ARG A 232 -3.59 -18.66 -7.52
CA ARG A 232 -3.64 -20.04 -8.03
C ARG A 232 -2.36 -20.40 -8.79
N LEU A 233 -1.82 -19.51 -9.61
CA LEU A 233 -0.56 -19.72 -10.32
C LEU A 233 0.63 -19.85 -9.34
N TYR A 234 0.68 -18.97 -8.34
CA TYR A 234 1.71 -19.02 -7.30
C TYR A 234 1.70 -20.36 -6.55
N PHE A 235 0.56 -20.79 -6.01
CA PHE A 235 0.51 -22.05 -5.27
C PHE A 235 0.75 -23.28 -6.16
N ARG A 236 0.37 -23.23 -7.44
CA ARG A 236 0.66 -24.32 -8.40
C ARG A 236 2.16 -24.43 -8.71
N SER A 237 2.92 -23.34 -8.59
CA SER A 237 4.37 -23.34 -8.83
C SER A 237 5.14 -24.25 -7.88
N ALA A 238 4.57 -24.59 -6.71
CA ALA A 238 5.18 -25.49 -5.73
C ALA A 238 5.51 -26.88 -6.31
N ASN A 239 4.68 -27.38 -7.24
CA ASN A 239 4.88 -28.67 -7.89
C ASN A 239 6.08 -28.68 -8.85
N ASN A 240 6.43 -27.51 -9.37
CA ASN A 240 7.51 -27.35 -10.35
C ASN A 240 8.75 -26.70 -9.72
N ASN A 241 8.79 -26.54 -8.40
CA ASN A 241 9.92 -25.93 -7.72
C ASN A 241 11.07 -26.92 -7.58
N SER A 242 12.11 -26.72 -8.39
CA SER A 242 13.34 -27.51 -8.35
C SER A 242 14.29 -27.11 -7.21
N GLU A 243 14.13 -25.92 -6.62
CA GLU A 243 15.01 -25.39 -5.56
C GLU A 243 14.60 -25.94 -4.20
N ASN A 244 13.31 -25.78 -3.86
CA ASN A 244 12.71 -26.27 -2.63
C ASN A 244 11.44 -27.08 -2.97
N PRO A 245 11.55 -28.42 -3.12
CA PRO A 245 10.42 -29.26 -3.46
C PRO A 245 9.23 -29.04 -2.52
N GLY A 246 8.04 -28.78 -3.08
CA GLY A 246 6.81 -28.58 -2.30
C GLY A 246 6.57 -27.16 -1.79
N GLN A 247 7.51 -26.22 -1.97
CA GLN A 247 7.29 -24.80 -1.67
C GLN A 247 7.09 -23.99 -2.96
N PRO A 248 6.18 -22.99 -2.99
CA PRO A 248 6.04 -22.10 -4.14
C PRO A 248 7.33 -21.33 -4.48
N ILE A 249 7.49 -21.00 -5.76
CA ILE A 249 8.59 -20.15 -6.23
C ILE A 249 8.20 -18.68 -6.00
N PRO A 250 9.00 -17.87 -5.28
CA PRO A 250 8.68 -16.45 -5.03
C PRO A 250 8.39 -15.67 -6.32
N GLU A 251 9.15 -15.90 -7.38
CA GLU A 251 9.00 -15.25 -8.68
C GLU A 251 7.64 -15.49 -9.34
N ALA A 252 6.95 -16.59 -9.01
CA ALA A 252 5.61 -16.85 -9.54
C ALA A 252 4.60 -15.78 -9.10
N ARG A 253 4.89 -15.00 -8.04
CA ARG A 253 4.13 -13.80 -7.65
C ARG A 253 4.12 -12.69 -8.71
N LEU A 254 5.03 -12.71 -9.68
CA LEU A 254 5.17 -11.67 -10.70
C LEU A 254 4.54 -12.02 -12.06
N TYR A 255 4.09 -13.25 -12.26
CA TYR A 255 3.57 -13.71 -13.56
C TYR A 255 2.45 -12.85 -14.13
N LEU A 256 1.44 -12.51 -13.32
CA LEU A 256 0.32 -11.69 -13.79
C LEU A 256 0.65 -10.19 -13.78
N SER A 257 1.56 -9.73 -12.92
CA SER A 257 1.89 -8.30 -12.86
C SER A 257 2.62 -7.82 -14.11
N ILE A 258 3.34 -8.70 -14.82
CA ILE A 258 3.99 -8.35 -16.09
C ILE A 258 2.96 -7.92 -17.15
N PRO A 259 2.06 -8.79 -17.64
CA PRO A 259 1.08 -8.38 -18.64
C PRO A 259 0.16 -7.27 -18.12
N ALA A 260 -0.18 -7.28 -16.82
CA ALA A 260 -0.99 -6.22 -16.23
C ALA A 260 -0.29 -4.86 -16.19
N SER A 261 1.03 -4.80 -16.01
CA SER A 261 1.76 -3.53 -16.03
C SER A 261 1.93 -3.00 -17.45
N PHE A 262 2.31 -3.85 -18.41
CA PHE A 262 2.46 -3.43 -19.80
C PHE A 262 1.12 -3.01 -20.43
N ILE A 263 0.05 -3.78 -20.23
CA ILE A 263 -1.26 -3.51 -20.83
C ILE A 263 -2.04 -2.48 -20.00
N GLY A 264 -2.05 -2.66 -18.68
CA GLY A 264 -2.83 -1.83 -17.77
C GLY A 264 -2.14 -0.51 -17.42
N LEU A 265 -0.98 -0.55 -16.75
CA LEU A 265 -0.32 0.66 -16.25
C LEU A 265 0.26 1.49 -17.38
N MET A 266 1.20 0.94 -18.15
CA MET A 266 1.84 1.60 -19.29
C MET A 266 0.85 1.82 -20.43
N GLY A 267 0.18 0.75 -20.88
CA GLY A 267 -0.79 0.80 -21.96
C GLY A 267 -1.95 1.73 -21.65
N GLY A 268 -2.50 1.69 -20.43
CA GLY A 268 -3.55 2.60 -19.98
C GLY A 268 -3.11 4.07 -19.93
N LEU A 269 -1.86 4.37 -19.53
CA LEU A 269 -1.34 5.74 -19.54
C LEU A 269 -1.18 6.30 -20.95
N PHE A 270 -0.67 5.51 -21.90
CA PHE A 270 -0.64 5.90 -23.32
C PHE A 270 -2.04 5.98 -23.93
N PHE A 271 -2.92 5.07 -23.56
CA PHE A 271 -4.30 5.08 -24.02
C PHE A 271 -5.00 6.36 -23.54
N PHE A 272 -4.82 6.74 -22.26
CA PHE A 272 -5.34 7.97 -21.70
C PHE A 272 -4.72 9.21 -22.39
N ALA A 273 -3.41 9.18 -22.63
CA ALA A 273 -2.71 10.24 -23.34
C ALA A 273 -3.34 10.56 -24.70
N TRP A 274 -3.49 9.54 -25.54
CA TRP A 274 -3.90 9.69 -26.94
C TRP A 274 -5.41 9.60 -27.15
N THR A 275 -6.18 9.53 -26.06
CA THR A 275 -7.64 9.69 -26.08
C THR A 275 -8.11 10.98 -25.41
N SER A 276 -7.20 11.76 -24.85
CA SER A 276 -7.47 13.07 -24.26
C SER A 276 -7.58 14.16 -25.34
N TYR A 277 -8.60 14.05 -26.18
CA TYR A 277 -8.98 15.05 -27.20
C TYR A 277 -10.44 15.48 -27.03
N SER A 278 -10.79 16.70 -27.45
CA SER A 278 -12.17 17.20 -27.39
C SER A 278 -13.14 16.38 -28.24
N ASP A 279 -12.66 15.86 -29.37
CA ASP A 279 -13.48 15.18 -30.37
C ASP A 279 -13.74 13.71 -30.03
N ILE A 280 -12.96 13.16 -29.09
CA ILE A 280 -13.12 11.78 -28.63
C ILE A 280 -14.16 11.76 -27.49
N PRO A 281 -15.12 10.83 -27.49
CA PRO A 281 -16.10 10.74 -26.41
C PRO A 281 -15.43 10.52 -25.06
N TRP A 282 -15.88 11.22 -24.02
CA TRP A 282 -15.37 11.17 -22.63
C TRP A 282 -15.24 9.74 -22.06
N LEU A 283 -16.06 8.80 -22.56
CA LEU A 283 -16.04 7.40 -22.14
C LEU A 283 -14.71 6.71 -22.48
N VAL A 284 -14.08 7.07 -23.60
CA VAL A 284 -12.84 6.43 -24.06
C VAL A 284 -11.67 6.71 -23.11
N PRO A 285 -11.34 7.97 -22.74
CA PRO A 285 -10.33 8.22 -21.72
C PRO A 285 -10.76 7.69 -20.34
N SER A 286 -12.06 7.52 -20.05
CA SER A 286 -12.51 6.89 -18.80
C SER A 286 -12.15 5.41 -18.76
N ILE A 287 -12.34 4.68 -19.87
CA ILE A 287 -11.93 3.28 -19.99
C ILE A 287 -10.41 3.16 -19.80
N ALA A 288 -9.63 4.07 -20.39
CA ALA A 288 -8.17 4.08 -20.22
C ALA A 288 -7.75 4.18 -18.74
N LEU A 289 -8.44 5.01 -17.94
CA LEU A 289 -8.21 5.10 -16.50
C LEU A 289 -8.49 3.78 -15.76
N GLY A 290 -9.48 3.00 -16.22
CA GLY A 290 -9.72 1.65 -15.71
C GLY A 290 -8.59 0.68 -16.02
N PHE A 291 -7.97 0.75 -17.21
CA PHE A 291 -6.74 0.00 -17.51
C PHE A 291 -5.61 0.38 -16.56
N VAL A 292 -5.44 1.68 -16.29
CA VAL A 292 -4.40 2.13 -15.36
C VAL A 292 -4.67 1.61 -13.95
N GLY A 293 -5.90 1.70 -13.45
CA GLY A 293 -6.31 1.14 -12.14
C GLY A 293 -6.01 -0.35 -12.02
N PHE A 294 -6.32 -1.12 -13.06
CA PHE A 294 -6.00 -2.55 -13.13
C PHE A 294 -4.49 -2.81 -13.02
N GLY A 295 -3.69 -2.10 -13.81
CA GLY A 295 -2.23 -2.23 -13.79
C GLY A 295 -1.60 -1.80 -12.47
N MET A 296 -2.07 -0.69 -11.88
CA MET A 296 -1.61 -0.21 -10.57
C MET A 296 -1.85 -1.26 -9.49
N PHE A 297 -3.08 -1.78 -9.40
CA PHE A 297 -3.41 -2.80 -8.41
C PHE A 297 -2.55 -4.06 -8.57
N CYS A 298 -2.49 -4.65 -9.78
CA CYS A 298 -1.75 -5.89 -9.99
C CYS A 298 -0.24 -5.72 -9.71
N SER A 299 0.32 -4.55 -10.02
CA SER A 299 1.73 -4.23 -9.77
C SER A 299 2.01 -4.12 -8.27
N THR A 300 1.25 -3.31 -7.53
CA THR A 300 1.41 -3.12 -6.08
C THR A 300 1.11 -4.38 -5.29
N ALA A 301 0.12 -5.17 -5.70
CA ALA A 301 -0.19 -6.46 -5.07
C ALA A 301 0.95 -7.47 -5.24
N ALA A 302 1.51 -7.60 -6.44
CA ALA A 302 2.61 -8.52 -6.71
C ALA A 302 3.89 -8.12 -5.98
N VAL A 303 4.23 -6.83 -5.98
CA VAL A 303 5.39 -6.30 -5.25
C VAL A 303 5.28 -6.56 -3.75
N THR A 304 4.15 -6.19 -3.14
CA THR A 304 3.96 -6.33 -1.70
C THR A 304 4.00 -7.80 -1.27
N THR A 305 3.30 -8.68 -1.99
CA THR A 305 3.31 -10.12 -1.68
C THR A 305 4.67 -10.76 -1.89
N TYR A 306 5.40 -10.40 -2.95
CA TYR A 306 6.76 -10.87 -3.16
C TYR A 306 7.70 -10.44 -2.04
N VAL A 307 7.66 -9.17 -1.62
CA VAL A 307 8.55 -8.66 -0.57
C VAL A 307 8.24 -9.30 0.78
N VAL A 308 6.96 -9.49 1.10
CA VAL A 308 6.54 -10.18 2.32
C VAL A 308 7.04 -11.62 2.34
N ASP A 309 6.95 -12.34 1.21
CA ASP A 309 7.38 -13.74 1.11
C ASP A 309 8.92 -13.86 1.07
N ALA A 310 9.61 -13.03 0.28
CA ALA A 310 11.06 -13.10 0.07
C ALA A 310 11.89 -12.55 1.24
N TYR A 311 11.33 -11.63 2.03
CA TYR A 311 11.97 -11.07 3.21
C TYR A 311 11.24 -11.48 4.50
N ALA A 312 10.65 -12.67 4.60
CA ALA A 312 9.77 -13.08 5.71
C ALA A 312 10.23 -12.64 7.12
N LYS A 313 11.52 -12.84 7.45
CA LYS A 313 12.12 -12.42 8.75
C LYS A 313 12.20 -10.89 8.94
N TYR A 314 12.32 -10.14 7.86
CA TYR A 314 12.48 -8.67 7.83
C TYR A 314 11.34 -7.97 7.06
N ALA A 315 10.20 -8.62 6.89
CA ALA A 315 9.13 -8.18 6.00
C ALA A 315 8.60 -6.80 6.41
N ALA A 316 8.40 -6.58 7.71
CA ALA A 316 7.95 -5.30 8.23
C ALA A 316 8.91 -4.15 7.89
N SER A 317 10.23 -4.37 7.96
CA SER A 317 11.23 -3.36 7.62
C SER A 317 11.32 -3.10 6.11
N ALA A 318 11.20 -4.15 5.30
CA ALA A 318 11.18 -4.01 3.84
C ALA A 318 9.93 -3.24 3.36
N VAL A 319 8.75 -3.61 3.88
CA VAL A 319 7.49 -2.93 3.59
C VAL A 319 7.53 -1.48 4.07
N ALA A 320 8.10 -1.19 5.24
CA ALA A 320 8.29 0.19 5.70
C ALA A 320 9.16 1.02 4.74
N GLY A 321 10.22 0.43 4.18
CA GLY A 321 11.06 1.08 3.17
C GLY A 321 10.29 1.39 1.87
N MET A 322 9.44 0.48 1.41
CA MET A 322 8.57 0.72 0.25
C MET A 322 7.53 1.81 0.55
N ALA A 323 6.86 1.72 1.70
CA ALA A 323 5.87 2.70 2.14
C ALA A 323 6.47 4.11 2.26
N PHE A 324 7.75 4.24 2.64
CA PHE A 324 8.44 5.52 2.63
C PHE A 324 8.50 6.12 1.22
N LEU A 325 8.91 5.34 0.20
CA LEU A 325 8.94 5.80 -1.19
C LEU A 325 7.55 6.14 -1.71
N GLU A 326 6.56 5.32 -1.38
CA GLU A 326 5.16 5.52 -1.75
C GLU A 326 4.62 6.85 -1.21
N ASN A 327 4.81 7.10 0.10
CA ASN A 327 4.41 8.34 0.74
C ASN A 327 5.17 9.55 0.17
N PHE A 328 6.46 9.38 -0.15
CA PHE A 328 7.27 10.42 -0.78
C PHE A 328 6.72 10.80 -2.17
N MET A 329 6.47 9.81 -3.03
CA MET A 329 5.87 10.06 -4.35
C MET A 329 4.45 10.63 -4.23
N ALA A 330 3.62 10.11 -3.33
CA ALA A 330 2.28 10.63 -3.06
C ALA A 330 2.28 12.10 -2.59
N ALA A 331 3.27 12.51 -1.81
CA ALA A 331 3.37 13.88 -1.31
C ALA A 331 3.84 14.87 -2.39
N PHE A 332 4.85 14.50 -3.18
CA PHE A 332 5.54 15.44 -4.06
C PHE A 332 5.10 15.38 -5.53
N LEU A 333 4.78 14.21 -6.05
CA LEU A 333 4.42 14.06 -7.47
C LEU A 333 3.14 14.85 -7.84
N PRO A 334 2.09 14.89 -7.00
CA PRO A 334 0.89 15.68 -7.30
C PRO A 334 1.15 17.18 -7.42
N LEU A 335 2.16 17.72 -6.71
CA LEU A 335 2.53 19.14 -6.78
C LEU A 335 2.99 19.55 -8.18
N ALA A 336 3.59 18.62 -8.93
CA ALA A 336 4.05 18.85 -10.29
C ALA A 336 2.93 18.68 -11.34
N THR A 337 1.81 18.01 -11.02
CA THR A 337 0.79 17.61 -12.00
C THR A 337 0.22 18.80 -12.78
N GLN A 338 -0.20 19.85 -12.09
CA GLN A 338 -0.81 21.01 -12.74
C GLN A 338 0.17 21.74 -13.69
N SER A 339 1.43 21.90 -13.25
CA SER A 339 2.47 22.50 -14.09
C SER A 339 2.82 21.62 -15.29
N MET A 340 2.95 20.31 -15.07
CA MET A 340 3.27 19.33 -16.09
C MET A 340 2.21 19.29 -17.21
N TYR A 341 0.93 19.18 -16.85
CA TYR A 341 -0.17 19.14 -17.82
C TYR A 341 -0.38 20.47 -18.55
N ARG A 342 -0.08 21.61 -17.90
CA ARG A 342 -0.12 22.93 -18.55
C ARG A 342 1.01 23.13 -19.55
N THR A 343 2.21 22.61 -19.26
CA THR A 343 3.42 22.87 -20.06
C THR A 343 3.56 21.88 -21.21
N LEU A 344 3.35 20.59 -20.95
CA LEU A 344 3.50 19.53 -21.95
C LEU A 344 2.21 19.31 -22.76
N GLY A 345 1.06 19.75 -22.25
CA GLY A 345 -0.24 19.36 -22.77
C GLY A 345 -0.65 17.96 -22.31
N PHE A 346 -1.91 17.60 -22.54
CA PHE A 346 -2.52 16.40 -21.97
C PHE A 346 -1.92 15.09 -22.47
N GLN A 347 -1.59 15.05 -23.76
CA GLN A 347 -1.03 13.89 -24.45
C GLN A 347 0.39 13.62 -23.95
N TRP A 348 1.29 14.61 -24.02
CA TRP A 348 2.69 14.41 -23.64
C TRP A 348 2.88 14.28 -22.13
N ALA A 349 2.08 14.96 -21.31
CA ALA A 349 2.12 14.78 -19.86
C ALA A 349 1.79 13.34 -19.45
N SER A 350 0.75 12.75 -20.05
CA SER A 350 0.36 11.35 -19.79
C SER A 350 1.33 10.34 -20.45
N SER A 351 1.87 10.67 -21.63
CA SER A 351 2.87 9.83 -22.31
C SER A 351 4.19 9.78 -21.55
N LEU A 352 4.62 10.89 -20.92
CA LEU A 352 5.79 10.91 -20.05
C LEU A 352 5.64 9.89 -18.91
N LEU A 353 4.47 9.88 -18.24
CA LEU A 353 4.15 8.87 -17.24
C LEU A 353 4.14 7.46 -17.85
N GLY A 354 3.61 7.29 -19.06
CA GLY A 354 3.64 6.03 -19.80
C GLY A 354 5.06 5.51 -20.08
N PHE A 355 6.02 6.37 -20.42
CA PHE A 355 7.42 5.99 -20.60
C PHE A 355 8.09 5.60 -19.29
N VAL A 356 7.80 6.29 -18.19
CA VAL A 356 8.28 5.90 -16.85
C VAL A 356 7.68 4.55 -16.45
N ALA A 357 6.37 4.37 -16.66
CA ALA A 357 5.69 3.10 -16.43
C ALA A 357 6.29 1.97 -17.25
N LEU A 358 6.66 2.21 -18.52
CA LEU A 358 7.33 1.24 -19.37
C LEU A 358 8.67 0.79 -18.77
N ALA A 359 9.51 1.74 -18.35
CA ALA A 359 10.79 1.43 -17.73
C ALA A 359 10.63 0.60 -16.45
N LEU A 360 9.66 0.96 -15.59
CA LEU A 360 9.37 0.24 -14.35
C LEU A 360 8.74 -1.14 -14.61
N SER A 361 7.93 -1.28 -15.67
CA SER A 361 7.32 -2.57 -16.08
C SER A 361 8.36 -3.62 -16.50
N CYS A 362 9.58 -3.19 -16.84
CA CYS A 362 10.69 -4.11 -17.13
C CYS A 362 11.30 -4.74 -15.88
N ILE A 363 11.10 -4.17 -14.68
CA ILE A 363 11.66 -4.68 -13.42
C ILE A 363 11.25 -6.14 -13.14
N PRO A 364 9.96 -6.52 -13.16
CA PRO A 364 9.56 -7.91 -12.92
C PRO A 364 10.12 -8.88 -13.97
N LEU A 365 10.36 -8.46 -15.22
CA LEU A 365 10.99 -9.32 -16.24
C LEU A 365 12.44 -9.66 -15.88
N VAL A 366 13.19 -8.67 -15.40
CA VAL A 366 14.57 -8.88 -14.92
C VAL A 366 14.59 -9.84 -13.74
N LEU A 367 13.66 -9.69 -12.80
CA LEU A 367 13.53 -10.57 -11.64
C LEU A 367 13.06 -11.99 -12.00
N LEU A 368 12.17 -12.17 -12.98
CA LEU A 368 11.83 -13.51 -13.46
C LEU A 368 13.03 -14.22 -14.08
N ARG A 369 13.83 -13.50 -14.87
CA ARG A 369 14.98 -14.09 -15.58
C ARG A 369 16.19 -14.33 -14.68
N TYR A 370 16.46 -13.41 -13.76
CA TYR A 370 17.67 -13.41 -12.94
C TYR A 370 17.40 -13.58 -11.43
N GLY A 371 16.17 -13.93 -11.05
CA GLY A 371 15.71 -14.00 -9.65
C GLY A 371 16.65 -14.78 -8.75
N ARG A 372 17.04 -15.99 -9.15
CA ARG A 372 18.01 -16.82 -8.39
C ARG A 372 19.31 -16.08 -8.08
N SER A 373 19.91 -15.43 -9.09
CA SER A 373 21.18 -14.70 -8.93
C SER A 373 20.99 -13.46 -8.05
N ILE A 374 19.86 -12.76 -8.20
CA ILE A 374 19.54 -11.57 -7.42
C ILE A 374 19.32 -11.94 -5.94
N ARG A 375 18.55 -13.00 -5.66
CA ARG A 375 18.34 -13.51 -4.29
C ARG A 375 19.64 -13.96 -3.64
N ALA A 376 20.48 -14.69 -4.38
CA ALA A 376 21.76 -15.17 -3.85
C ALA A 376 22.73 -14.04 -3.45
N LYS A 377 22.59 -12.85 -4.07
CA LYS A 377 23.40 -11.66 -3.75
C LYS A 377 22.83 -10.83 -2.60
N SER A 378 21.57 -11.05 -2.20
CA SER A 378 20.91 -10.33 -1.11
C SER A 378 21.28 -10.91 0.26
N PRO A 379 21.98 -10.17 1.14
CA PRO A 379 22.27 -10.63 2.49
C PRO A 379 21.00 -10.85 3.32
N PHE A 380 20.00 -9.97 3.17
CA PHE A 380 18.77 -10.05 3.96
C PHE A 380 17.85 -11.19 3.52
N MET A 381 17.75 -11.48 2.22
CA MET A 381 17.00 -12.66 1.75
C MET A 381 17.69 -13.96 2.15
N ARG A 382 19.03 -14.02 2.15
CA ARG A 382 19.77 -15.20 2.62
C ARG A 382 19.52 -15.49 4.10
N GLN A 383 19.48 -14.45 4.93
CA GLN A 383 19.17 -14.58 6.37
C GLN A 383 17.68 -14.87 6.65
N ALA A 384 16.80 -14.58 5.68
CA ALA A 384 15.38 -14.89 5.75
C ALA A 384 15.04 -16.28 5.19
N GLY A 385 15.90 -16.86 4.34
CA GLY A 385 15.77 -18.22 3.84
C GLY A 385 15.96 -19.25 4.96
N TYR A 386 15.04 -20.21 5.04
CA TYR A 386 14.98 -21.33 5.99
C TYR A 386 16.25 -22.20 5.98
N GLY A 387 17.33 -21.74 6.60
CA GLY A 387 18.59 -22.47 6.74
C GLY A 387 19.14 -22.61 8.16
N GLU A 388 18.55 -21.95 9.17
CA GLU A 388 19.11 -21.95 10.54
C GLU A 388 18.25 -22.68 11.59
N GLU A 389 17.09 -23.25 11.24
CA GLU A 389 16.21 -23.93 12.23
C GLU A 389 16.45 -25.44 12.40
N TYR A 390 17.44 -26.05 11.73
CA TYR A 390 17.74 -27.49 11.86
C TYR A 390 19.18 -27.84 12.30
N GLU A 391 20.01 -26.88 12.71
CA GLU A 391 21.32 -27.16 13.33
C GLU A 391 21.32 -27.09 14.87
N GLY A 392 20.16 -26.85 15.49
CA GLY A 392 20.08 -26.53 16.92
C GLY A 392 19.46 -27.58 17.86
N ILE A 393 19.07 -28.76 17.38
CA ILE A 393 18.55 -29.83 18.26
C ILE A 393 19.13 -31.18 17.81
N SER A 394 20.43 -31.35 18.06
CA SER A 394 21.00 -32.67 18.32
C SER A 394 21.64 -32.62 19.69
N LEU A 395 20.86 -32.96 20.71
CA LEU A 395 21.28 -33.57 21.97
C LEU A 395 20.08 -34.30 22.58
#